data_AF-A0A3D0R4U6-F1
#
_entry.id   AF-A0A3D0R4U6-F1
#
_cell.length_a   1.000
_cell.length_b   1.000
_cell.length_c   1.000
_cell.angle_alpha   90.00
_cell.angle_beta   90.00
_cell.angle_gamma   90.00
#
_symmetry.space_group_name_H-M   'P 1'
#
loop_
_entity.id
_entity.type
_entity.pdbx_description
1 polymer ?
#
loop_
_entity_poly.entity_id
_entity_poly.type
_entity_poly.pdbx_seq_one_letter_code
_entity_poly.pdbx_strand_id
1 'polypeptide(L)'
;MNTIMPKLTGDELKLFEKSRYDSAIFEITTKTLAARLDLAWQVYSDKAPHVTDAQKAVARQFLMYVLNIPAYHPNEKIHQQITCYMKKRAELKEKNARFIPGRAPCRLPFNPDTTVLVSTPFYKVTSNVPVYRAIHEGELLDVNQLSKQKDAKGQVKFLTEEQQIGYQVVISEGKFMQNGRVFDTQGMLSHKKSDFAAFTLNTYGEFAVFNHRGMADGIAHSSMNAGLPVVAAGEIQIHEG
;
A
#
# COMPACT_ATOMS: atom_id res chain seq x y z
N MET A 1 22.89 2.54 17.44
CA MET A 1 21.83 2.46 18.47
C MET A 1 21.14 1.11 18.35
N ASN A 2 21.19 0.27 19.38
CA ASN A 2 20.47 -1.01 19.41
C ASN A 2 19.01 -0.72 19.75
N THR A 3 18.17 -0.55 18.73
CA THR A 3 16.73 -0.53 18.93
C THR A 3 16.32 -1.93 19.37
N ILE A 4 15.97 -2.09 20.66
CA ILE A 4 15.41 -3.32 21.19
C ILE A 4 14.04 -3.49 20.51
N MET A 5 13.98 -4.33 19.48
CA MET A 5 12.72 -4.70 18.84
C MET A 5 11.89 -5.49 19.87
N PRO A 6 10.58 -5.21 20.00
CA PRO A 6 9.72 -5.96 20.91
C PRO A 6 9.71 -7.44 20.55
N LYS A 7 9.65 -8.33 21.56
CA LYS A 7 9.55 -9.78 21.33
C LYS A 7 8.23 -10.09 20.62
N LEU A 8 8.27 -10.94 19.59
CA LEU A 8 7.07 -11.43 18.91
C LEU A 8 6.21 -12.27 19.85
N THR A 9 4.90 -12.14 19.73
CA THR A 9 3.95 -12.99 20.45
C THR A 9 3.79 -14.34 19.74
N GLY A 10 3.27 -15.34 20.45
CA GLY A 10 2.95 -16.65 19.85
C GLY A 10 1.94 -16.52 18.70
N ASP A 11 0.99 -15.59 18.79
CA ASP A 11 0.00 -15.35 17.74
C ASP A 11 0.60 -14.68 16.50
N GLU A 12 1.63 -13.85 16.66
CA GLU A 12 2.37 -13.27 15.54
C GLU A 12 3.20 -14.32 14.79
N LEU A 13 3.72 -15.33 15.48
CA LEU A 13 4.44 -16.44 14.85
C LEU A 13 3.51 -17.40 14.09
N LYS A 14 2.27 -17.60 14.56
CA LYS A 14 1.26 -18.41 13.84
C LYS A 14 0.92 -17.85 12.46
N LEU A 15 1.10 -16.54 12.26
CA LEU A 15 0.88 -15.93 10.95
C LEU A 15 1.80 -16.52 9.87
N PHE A 16 2.96 -17.08 10.25
CA PHE A 16 3.95 -17.65 9.34
C PHE A 16 3.91 -19.18 9.26
N GLU A 17 2.84 -19.80 9.78
CA GLU A 17 2.57 -21.23 9.58
C GLU A 17 1.88 -21.42 8.22
N LYS A 18 2.22 -22.50 7.48
CA LYS A 18 1.74 -22.90 6.13
C LYS A 18 2.61 -22.47 4.93
N SER A 19 2.19 -22.86 3.72
CA SER A 19 2.91 -22.72 2.45
C SER A 19 2.83 -21.30 1.85
N ARG A 20 3.52 -21.09 0.71
CA ARG A 20 3.86 -19.79 0.10
C ARG A 20 2.73 -18.75 -0.03
N TYR A 21 1.48 -19.18 -0.18
CA TYR A 21 0.32 -18.27 -0.25
C TYR A 21 -0.87 -18.72 0.61
N ASP A 22 -0.71 -19.80 1.39
CA ASP A 22 -1.75 -20.31 2.31
C ASP A 22 -1.60 -19.76 3.73
N SER A 23 -0.57 -18.93 3.95
CA SER A 23 -0.24 -18.35 5.24
C SER A 23 -1.06 -17.08 5.51
N ALA A 24 -1.50 -16.93 6.76
CA ALA A 24 -2.32 -15.80 7.21
C ALA A 24 -1.60 -14.44 7.10
N ILE A 25 -0.26 -14.40 6.99
CA ILE A 25 0.47 -13.14 6.78
C ILE A 25 0.10 -12.46 5.45
N PHE A 26 -0.35 -13.23 4.45
CA PHE A 26 -0.81 -12.69 3.18
C PHE A 26 -2.21 -12.11 3.27
N GLU A 27 -3.07 -12.64 4.14
CA GLU A 27 -4.47 -12.21 4.30
C GLU A 27 -4.59 -10.79 4.89
N ILE A 28 -5.68 -10.10 4.56
CA ILE A 28 -6.04 -8.82 5.17
C ILE A 28 -6.26 -9.05 6.67
N THR A 29 -5.47 -8.34 7.48
CA THR A 29 -5.61 -8.27 8.93
C THR A 29 -5.88 -6.82 9.33
N THR A 30 -6.03 -6.54 10.62
CA THR A 30 -6.09 -5.16 11.12
C THR A 30 -4.76 -4.41 10.97
N LYS A 31 -3.65 -5.10 10.65
CA LYS A 31 -2.32 -4.49 10.46
C LYS A 31 -2.10 -4.06 9.01
N THR A 32 -1.55 -2.85 8.83
CA THR A 32 -1.16 -2.32 7.52
C THR A 32 -0.13 -3.22 6.83
N LEU A 33 -0.04 -3.13 5.49
CA LEU A 33 0.96 -3.89 4.73
C LEU A 33 2.41 -3.60 5.21
N ALA A 34 2.68 -2.33 5.55
CA ALA A 34 3.94 -1.87 6.08
C ALA A 34 4.27 -2.48 7.46
N ALA A 35 3.27 -2.60 8.35
CA ALA A 35 3.44 -3.26 9.64
C ALA A 35 3.68 -4.77 9.49
N ARG A 36 2.98 -5.43 8.55
CA ARG A 36 3.23 -6.85 8.21
C ARG A 36 4.62 -7.07 7.61
N LEU A 37 5.11 -6.12 6.82
CA LEU A 37 6.48 -6.14 6.27
C LEU A 37 7.52 -6.08 7.40
N ASP A 38 7.33 -5.21 8.41
CA ASP A 38 8.24 -5.15 9.57
C ASP A 38 8.24 -6.44 10.37
N LEU A 39 7.06 -7.04 10.57
CA LEU A 39 6.92 -8.33 11.25
C LEU A 39 7.66 -9.44 10.47
N ALA A 40 7.46 -9.53 9.16
CA ALA A 40 8.15 -10.49 8.32
C ALA A 40 9.68 -10.29 8.35
N TRP A 41 10.16 -9.04 8.37
CA TRP A 41 11.58 -8.76 8.51
C TRP A 41 12.14 -9.23 9.86
N GLN A 42 11.39 -9.07 10.95
CA GLN A 42 11.82 -9.53 12.27
C GLN A 42 11.96 -11.06 12.32
N VAL A 43 11.03 -11.79 11.70
CA VAL A 43 11.08 -13.25 11.56
C VAL A 43 12.25 -13.68 10.67
N TYR A 44 12.45 -13.01 9.53
CA TYR A 44 13.48 -13.37 8.55
C TYR A 44 14.91 -13.04 9.00
N SER A 45 15.12 -11.94 9.75
CA SER A 45 16.45 -11.45 10.13
C SER A 45 17.03 -12.05 11.41
N ASP A 46 16.45 -13.16 11.90
CA ASP A 46 16.85 -13.87 13.14
C ASP A 46 16.81 -13.01 14.41
N LYS A 47 16.01 -11.95 14.39
CA LYS A 47 15.81 -11.07 15.55
C LYS A 47 14.73 -11.58 16.51
N ALA A 48 14.00 -12.63 16.14
CA ALA A 48 12.98 -13.24 16.96
C ALA A 48 13.47 -14.57 17.57
N PRO A 49 13.32 -14.77 18.89
CA PRO A 49 13.66 -16.04 19.53
C PRO A 49 12.67 -17.14 19.08
N HIS A 50 13.15 -18.37 18.89
CA HIS A 50 12.35 -19.58 18.56
C HIS A 50 11.70 -19.62 17.16
N VAL A 51 12.25 -18.92 16.16
CA VAL A 51 11.77 -19.00 14.77
C VAL A 51 12.32 -20.24 14.05
N THR A 52 11.44 -20.98 13.38
CA THR A 52 11.78 -22.15 12.55
C THR A 52 12.19 -21.75 11.12
N ASP A 53 12.95 -22.61 10.42
CA ASP A 53 13.33 -22.37 9.02
C ASP A 53 12.12 -22.25 8.08
N ALA A 54 11.04 -22.98 8.37
CA ALA A 54 9.78 -22.87 7.63
C ALA A 54 9.19 -21.46 7.76
N GLN A 55 9.14 -20.90 8.98
CA GLN A 55 8.66 -19.54 9.21
C GLN A 55 9.55 -18.50 8.53
N LYS A 56 10.88 -18.70 8.54
CA LYS A 56 11.81 -17.82 7.79
C LYS A 56 11.55 -17.86 6.29
N ALA A 57 11.25 -19.04 5.73
CA ALA A 57 10.93 -19.19 4.32
C ALA A 57 9.65 -18.44 3.93
N VAL A 58 8.59 -18.55 4.75
CA VAL A 58 7.33 -17.82 4.54
C VAL A 58 7.55 -16.32 4.68
N ALA A 59 8.26 -15.88 5.72
CA ALA A 59 8.59 -14.47 5.92
C ALA A 59 9.40 -13.89 4.75
N ARG A 60 10.39 -14.64 4.25
CA ARG A 60 11.16 -14.26 3.06
C ARG A 60 10.27 -14.12 1.83
N GLN A 61 9.34 -15.05 1.60
CA GLN A 61 8.42 -14.99 0.47
C GLN A 61 7.50 -13.78 0.57
N PHE A 62 7.00 -13.48 1.76
CA PHE A 62 6.21 -12.27 2.00
C PHE A 62 7.03 -10.99 1.75
N LEU A 63 8.28 -10.92 2.21
CA LEU A 63 9.19 -9.80 1.94
C LEU A 63 9.39 -9.62 0.43
N MET A 64 9.62 -10.71 -0.31
CA MET A 64 9.78 -10.66 -1.77
C MET A 64 8.50 -10.16 -2.46
N TYR A 65 7.34 -10.66 -2.06
CA TYR A 65 6.04 -10.23 -2.54
C TYR A 65 5.80 -8.73 -2.28
N VAL A 66 6.07 -8.26 -1.06
CA VAL A 66 5.83 -6.86 -0.70
C VAL A 66 6.84 -5.93 -1.39
N LEU A 67 8.12 -6.30 -1.42
CA LEU A 67 9.19 -5.48 -2.01
C LEU A 67 9.31 -5.65 -3.54
N ASN A 68 8.43 -6.46 -4.15
CA ASN A 68 8.44 -6.79 -5.57
C ASN A 68 9.82 -7.28 -6.05
N ILE A 69 10.45 -8.16 -5.27
CA ILE A 69 11.75 -8.78 -5.59
C ILE A 69 11.51 -10.05 -6.42
N PRO A 70 12.05 -10.14 -7.65
CA PRO A 70 11.82 -11.30 -8.50
C PRO A 70 12.40 -12.60 -7.93
N ALA A 71 11.61 -13.69 -7.99
CA ALA A 71 12.01 -14.99 -7.45
C ALA A 71 13.15 -15.69 -8.21
N TYR A 72 13.43 -15.29 -9.45
CA TYR A 72 14.50 -15.87 -10.27
C TYR A 72 15.91 -15.42 -9.86
N HIS A 73 16.04 -14.47 -8.93
CA HIS A 73 17.35 -14.05 -8.44
C HIS A 73 17.99 -15.13 -7.55
N PRO A 74 19.34 -15.29 -7.60
CA PRO A 74 20.06 -16.10 -6.63
C PRO A 74 19.74 -15.69 -5.18
N ASN A 75 19.73 -16.66 -4.26
CA ASN A 75 19.39 -16.42 -2.85
C ASN A 75 20.19 -15.28 -2.21
N GLU A 76 21.49 -15.20 -2.50
CA GLU A 76 22.37 -14.13 -2.00
C GLU A 76 21.93 -12.75 -2.48
N LYS A 77 21.56 -12.62 -3.76
CA LYS A 77 21.05 -11.36 -4.31
C LYS A 77 19.71 -10.97 -3.69
N ILE A 78 18.83 -11.94 -3.44
CA ILE A 78 17.56 -11.70 -2.76
C ILE A 78 17.80 -11.19 -1.33
N HIS A 79 18.68 -11.84 -0.57
CA HIS A 79 19.00 -11.41 0.79
C HIS A 79 19.59 -10.00 0.83
N GLN A 80 20.52 -9.68 -0.08
CA GLN A 80 21.11 -8.35 -0.20
C GLN A 80 20.06 -7.28 -0.53
N GLN A 81 19.16 -7.55 -1.48
CA GLN A 81 18.08 -6.62 -1.84
C GLN A 81 17.09 -6.39 -0.69
N ILE A 82 16.63 -7.47 -0.03
CA ILE A 82 15.76 -7.37 1.16
C ILE A 82 16.43 -6.51 2.22
N THR A 83 17.70 -6.80 2.55
CA THR A 83 18.45 -6.06 3.57
C THR A 83 18.60 -4.58 3.20
N CYS A 84 18.91 -4.28 1.95
CA CYS A 84 19.03 -2.91 1.45
C CYS A 84 17.69 -2.14 1.60
N TYR A 85 16.59 -2.75 1.17
CA TYR A 85 15.26 -2.14 1.30
C TYR A 85 14.84 -1.97 2.75
N MET A 86 15.02 -2.98 3.60
CA MET A 86 14.64 -2.89 5.00
C MET A 86 15.50 -1.87 5.77
N LYS A 87 16.76 -1.66 5.39
CA LYS A 87 17.59 -0.56 5.91
C LYS A 87 16.98 0.80 5.54
N LYS A 88 16.66 1.02 4.26
CA LYS A 88 16.01 2.25 3.80
C LYS A 88 14.67 2.49 4.51
N ARG A 89 13.88 1.44 4.73
CA ARG A 89 12.64 1.54 5.52
C ARG A 89 12.92 1.96 6.96
N ALA A 90 13.92 1.37 7.62
CA ALA A 90 14.27 1.72 9.00
C ALA A 90 14.68 3.20 9.15
N GLU A 91 15.30 3.79 8.14
CA GLU A 91 15.67 5.21 8.11
C GLU A 91 14.45 6.14 7.98
N LEU A 92 13.41 5.71 7.25
CA LEU A 92 12.27 6.55 6.86
C LEU A 92 10.99 6.31 7.66
N LYS A 93 10.85 5.14 8.30
CA LYS A 93 9.58 4.70 8.91
C LYS A 93 9.07 5.61 10.04
N GLU A 94 9.96 6.26 10.79
CA GLU A 94 9.57 7.14 11.89
C GLU A 94 8.88 8.42 11.38
N LYS A 95 9.26 8.86 10.17
CA LYS A 95 8.62 10.00 9.50
C LYS A 95 7.43 9.58 8.65
N ASN A 96 7.48 8.38 8.09
CA ASN A 96 6.44 7.82 7.26
C ASN A 96 6.31 6.31 7.48
N ALA A 97 5.44 5.93 8.41
CA ALA A 97 5.23 4.53 8.78
C ALA A 97 4.77 3.65 7.59
N ARG A 98 4.10 4.24 6.60
CA ARG A 98 3.55 3.57 5.41
C ARG A 98 4.57 3.40 4.28
N PHE A 99 5.75 4.00 4.37
CA PHE A 99 6.75 3.91 3.31
C PHE A 99 7.24 2.48 3.08
N ILE A 100 6.92 1.90 1.91
CA ILE A 100 7.47 0.62 1.47
C ILE A 100 8.49 0.88 0.36
N PRO A 101 9.78 0.54 0.56
CA PRO A 101 10.79 0.65 -0.48
C PRO A 101 10.40 -0.11 -1.75
N GLY A 102 10.65 0.50 -2.91
CA GLY A 102 10.36 -0.11 -4.22
C GLY A 102 8.91 0.02 -4.68
N ARG A 103 8.00 0.54 -3.85
CA ARG A 103 6.57 0.75 -4.22
C ARG A 103 6.19 2.18 -4.52
N ALA A 104 6.75 3.14 -3.78
CA ALA A 104 6.52 4.54 -4.07
C ALA A 104 6.90 4.84 -5.55
N PRO A 105 6.05 5.53 -6.32
CA PRO A 105 6.33 5.77 -7.74
C PRO A 105 7.67 6.49 -7.91
N CYS A 106 8.62 5.82 -8.56
CA CYS A 106 10.02 6.27 -8.67
C CYS A 106 10.18 7.58 -9.47
N ARG A 107 9.15 7.98 -10.21
CA ARG A 107 9.11 9.20 -11.01
C ARG A 107 8.64 10.43 -10.24
N LEU A 108 8.01 10.24 -9.08
CA LEU A 108 7.58 11.39 -8.29
C LEU A 108 8.81 12.03 -7.62
N PRO A 109 9.01 13.34 -7.77
CA PRO A 109 10.14 14.06 -7.18
C PRO A 109 9.95 14.27 -5.66
N PHE A 110 9.13 13.45 -5.00
CA PHE A 110 8.87 13.56 -3.58
C PHE A 110 9.92 12.77 -2.82
N ASN A 111 10.68 13.49 -2.01
CA ASN A 111 11.41 12.84 -0.95
C ASN A 111 10.40 12.51 0.17
N PRO A 112 10.17 11.22 0.49
CA PRO A 112 9.28 10.83 1.58
C PRO A 112 9.73 11.37 2.95
N ASP A 113 10.99 11.83 3.09
CA ASP A 113 11.48 12.53 4.29
C ASP A 113 10.97 13.96 4.45
N THR A 114 10.66 14.66 3.35
CA THR A 114 10.44 16.11 3.37
C THR A 114 9.11 16.52 2.76
N THR A 115 8.45 15.63 2.02
CA THR A 115 7.17 15.92 1.37
C THR A 115 6.08 15.05 1.98
N VAL A 116 5.44 15.59 3.02
CA VAL A 116 4.19 15.04 3.54
C VAL A 116 3.04 15.71 2.80
N LEU A 117 2.26 14.91 2.07
CA LEU A 117 1.06 15.42 1.41
C LEU A 117 -0.02 15.76 2.42
N VAL A 118 -0.70 16.87 2.15
CA VAL A 118 -1.91 17.28 2.86
C VAL A 118 -2.99 17.58 1.84
N SER A 119 -4.26 17.50 2.24
CA SER A 119 -5.36 17.96 1.39
C SER A 119 -5.20 19.45 1.09
N THR A 120 -5.33 19.82 -0.18
CA THR A 120 -5.32 21.22 -0.58
C THR A 120 -6.61 21.91 -0.11
N PRO A 121 -6.55 23.13 0.45
CA PRO A 121 -7.74 23.85 0.89
C PRO A 121 -8.68 24.21 -0.27
N PHE A 122 -8.11 24.49 -1.45
CA PHE A 122 -8.85 24.75 -2.68
C PHE A 122 -8.19 23.99 -3.84
N TYR A 123 -8.94 23.74 -4.91
CA TYR A 123 -8.45 23.00 -6.07
C TYR A 123 -7.14 23.60 -6.62
N LYS A 124 -6.09 22.78 -6.65
CA LYS A 124 -4.72 23.10 -7.06
C LYS A 124 -4.01 24.20 -6.24
N VAL A 125 -4.54 24.55 -5.06
CA VAL A 125 -3.94 25.58 -4.20
C VAL A 125 -3.19 24.94 -3.04
N THR A 126 -1.87 25.15 -2.98
CA THR A 126 -1.03 24.70 -1.88
C THR A 126 0.18 25.63 -1.72
N SER A 127 0.63 25.83 -0.49
CA SER A 127 1.88 26.54 -0.19
C SER A 127 3.13 25.66 -0.34
N ASN A 128 2.96 24.34 -0.45
CA ASN A 128 4.06 23.41 -0.67
C ASN A 128 4.48 23.43 -2.15
N VAL A 129 5.58 24.12 -2.44
CA VAL A 129 6.08 24.34 -3.81
C VAL A 129 6.29 23.04 -4.61
N PRO A 130 6.93 21.98 -4.07
CA PRO A 130 6.99 20.69 -4.74
C PRO A 130 5.63 20.12 -5.14
N VAL A 131 4.65 20.14 -4.22
CA VAL A 131 3.30 19.60 -4.48
C VAL A 131 2.56 20.46 -5.51
N TYR A 132 2.71 21.79 -5.42
CA TYR A 132 2.15 22.72 -6.39
C TYR A 132 2.63 22.39 -7.80
N ARG A 133 3.95 22.23 -8.01
CA ARG A 133 4.52 21.89 -9.33
C ARG A 133 3.96 20.57 -9.86
N ALA A 134 4.03 19.51 -9.05
CA ALA A 134 3.55 18.19 -9.46
C ALA A 134 2.06 18.18 -9.87
N ILE A 135 1.21 18.97 -9.20
CA ILE A 135 -0.21 19.12 -9.58
C ILE A 135 -0.36 19.84 -10.94
N HIS A 136 0.46 20.87 -11.20
CA HIS A 136 0.37 21.66 -12.43
C HIS A 136 1.02 20.97 -13.64
N GLU A 137 2.01 20.12 -13.38
CA GLU A 137 2.67 19.25 -14.37
C GLU A 137 1.86 17.97 -14.66
N GLY A 138 0.79 17.70 -13.89
CA GLY A 138 -0.09 16.55 -14.08
C GLY A 138 0.45 15.24 -13.47
N GLU A 139 1.50 15.31 -12.65
CA GLU A 139 2.04 14.18 -11.90
C GLU A 139 1.18 13.83 -10.67
N LEU A 140 0.42 14.80 -10.15
CA LEU A 140 -0.58 14.61 -9.11
C LEU A 140 -1.96 15.12 -9.55
N LEU A 141 -2.98 14.33 -9.23
CA LEU A 141 -4.38 14.66 -9.35
C LEU A 141 -4.89 15.20 -8.02
N ASP A 142 -5.33 16.45 -8.02
CA ASP A 142 -6.05 17.05 -6.89
C ASP A 142 -7.56 16.87 -7.05
N VAL A 143 -8.27 16.82 -5.91
CA VAL A 143 -9.73 16.76 -5.86
C VAL A 143 -10.30 18.08 -6.38
N ASN A 144 -11.23 18.02 -7.33
CA ASN A 144 -11.84 19.24 -7.87
C ASN A 144 -12.64 20.00 -6.79
N GLN A 145 -12.85 21.30 -7.03
CA GLN A 145 -13.47 22.20 -6.05
C GLN A 145 -14.90 21.76 -5.64
N LEU A 146 -15.70 21.28 -6.60
CA LEU A 146 -17.06 20.84 -6.33
C LEU A 146 -17.09 19.61 -5.42
N SER A 147 -16.21 18.64 -5.69
CA SER A 147 -16.03 17.47 -4.82
C SER A 147 -15.56 17.87 -3.43
N LYS A 148 -14.56 18.75 -3.28
CA LYS A 148 -14.12 19.26 -1.97
C LYS A 148 -15.27 19.91 -1.17
N GLN A 149 -16.15 20.66 -1.83
CA GLN A 149 -17.33 21.25 -1.19
C GLN A 149 -18.35 20.20 -0.72
N LYS A 150 -18.51 19.10 -1.47
CA LYS A 150 -19.36 17.96 -1.07
C LYS A 150 -18.74 17.21 0.12
N ASP A 151 -17.44 16.98 0.06
CA ASP A 151 -16.65 16.34 1.12
C ASP A 151 -16.78 17.12 2.43
N ALA A 152 -16.63 18.45 2.38
CA ALA A 152 -16.79 19.34 3.54
C ALA A 152 -18.21 19.33 4.15
N LYS A 153 -19.22 18.92 3.38
CA LYS A 153 -20.61 18.74 3.84
C LYS A 153 -20.88 17.34 4.39
N GLY A 154 -19.86 16.48 4.49
CA GLY A 154 -19.98 15.11 4.97
C GLY A 154 -20.65 14.15 3.98
N GLN A 155 -20.69 14.50 2.69
CA GLN A 155 -21.29 13.65 1.66
C GLN A 155 -20.38 12.48 1.23
N VAL A 156 -19.11 12.53 1.61
CA VAL A 156 -18.12 11.47 1.38
C VAL A 156 -17.67 10.90 2.71
N LYS A 157 -17.63 9.57 2.80
CA LYS A 157 -17.03 8.86 3.93
C LYS A 157 -15.53 8.71 3.68
N PHE A 158 -14.70 9.40 4.44
CA PHE A 158 -13.26 9.13 4.47
C PHE A 158 -12.99 7.88 5.29
N LEU A 159 -12.27 6.92 4.69
CA LEU A 159 -11.94 5.67 5.35
C LEU A 159 -10.71 5.85 6.22
N THR A 160 -10.72 5.24 7.40
CA THR A 160 -9.52 5.11 8.24
C THR A 160 -8.48 4.23 7.55
N GLU A 161 -7.23 4.29 8.01
CA GLU A 161 -6.17 3.44 7.44
C GLU A 161 -6.53 1.95 7.53
N GLU A 162 -7.08 1.52 8.67
CA GLU A 162 -7.53 0.14 8.87
C GLU A 162 -8.63 -0.27 7.88
N GLN A 163 -9.57 0.64 7.58
CA GLN A 163 -10.63 0.41 6.61
C GLN A 163 -10.10 0.36 5.17
N GLN A 164 -9.03 1.10 4.86
CA GLN A 164 -8.42 1.12 3.53
C GLN A 164 -7.70 -0.20 3.19
N ILE A 165 -7.20 -0.92 4.20
CA ILE A 165 -6.46 -2.19 4.00
C ILE A 165 -7.28 -3.19 3.17
N GLY A 166 -8.60 -3.23 3.38
CA GLY A 166 -9.53 -4.12 2.66
C GLY A 166 -9.57 -3.92 1.14
N TYR A 167 -9.15 -2.75 0.66
CA TYR A 167 -9.17 -2.38 -0.76
C TYR A 167 -7.80 -2.45 -1.41
N GLN A 168 -6.74 -2.72 -0.64
CA GLN A 168 -5.39 -2.71 -1.18
C GLN A 168 -5.16 -3.88 -2.12
N VAL A 169 -4.67 -3.56 -3.31
CA VAL A 169 -4.21 -4.49 -4.32
C VAL A 169 -2.73 -4.22 -4.56
N VAL A 170 -1.95 -5.28 -4.70
CA VAL A 170 -0.52 -5.26 -4.90
C VAL A 170 -0.20 -5.67 -6.32
N ILE A 171 0.73 -5.00 -6.99
CA ILE A 171 1.31 -5.52 -8.22
C ILE A 171 2.57 -6.29 -7.86
N SER A 172 2.59 -7.59 -8.17
CA SER A 172 3.73 -8.48 -7.93
C SER A 172 3.88 -9.47 -9.06
N GLU A 173 5.11 -9.63 -9.57
CA GLU A 173 5.40 -10.51 -10.71
C GLU A 173 4.52 -10.23 -11.95
N GLY A 174 4.16 -8.96 -12.15
CA GLY A 174 3.33 -8.52 -13.28
C GLY A 174 1.82 -8.72 -13.10
N LYS A 175 1.37 -9.27 -11.96
CA LYS A 175 -0.05 -9.51 -11.68
C LYS A 175 -0.60 -8.62 -10.59
N PHE A 176 -1.88 -8.29 -10.68
CA PHE A 176 -2.62 -7.71 -9.57
C PHE A 176 -2.99 -8.80 -8.56
N MET A 177 -2.63 -8.56 -7.30
CA MET A 177 -2.71 -9.52 -6.22
C MET A 177 -3.40 -8.90 -5.02
N GLN A 178 -4.36 -9.62 -4.45
CA GLN A 178 -4.97 -9.28 -3.17
C GLN A 178 -4.92 -10.51 -2.28
N ASN A 179 -4.43 -10.34 -1.05
CA ASN A 179 -4.28 -11.44 -0.10
C ASN A 179 -3.45 -12.63 -0.61
N GLY A 180 -2.41 -12.37 -1.41
CA GLY A 180 -1.59 -13.43 -2.01
C GLY A 180 -2.27 -14.20 -3.14
N ARG A 181 -3.48 -13.80 -3.56
CA ARG A 181 -4.23 -14.39 -4.68
C ARG A 181 -4.32 -13.40 -5.83
N VAL A 182 -4.45 -13.93 -7.04
CA VAL A 182 -4.75 -13.12 -8.22
C VAL A 182 -6.05 -12.36 -8.00
N PHE A 183 -6.02 -11.06 -8.27
CA PHE A 183 -7.15 -10.16 -8.13
C PHE A 183 -7.77 -9.88 -9.48
N ASP A 184 -9.10 -9.89 -9.53
CA ASP A 184 -9.89 -9.66 -10.73
C ASP A 184 -11.07 -8.75 -10.39
N THR A 185 -11.50 -7.91 -11.33
CA THR A 185 -12.64 -7.01 -11.12
C THR A 185 -13.99 -7.63 -11.50
N GLN A 186 -14.05 -8.92 -11.84
CA GLN A 186 -15.27 -9.64 -12.17
C GLN A 186 -16.32 -9.50 -11.06
N GLY A 187 -17.53 -9.11 -11.45
CA GLY A 187 -18.64 -8.85 -10.52
C GLY A 187 -18.54 -7.53 -9.75
N MET A 188 -17.49 -6.74 -9.96
CA MET A 188 -17.43 -5.36 -9.48
C MET A 188 -18.22 -4.41 -10.37
N LEU A 189 -18.55 -3.23 -9.82
CA LEU A 189 -19.33 -2.20 -10.48
C LEU A 189 -18.70 -0.83 -10.26
N SER A 190 -18.49 -0.09 -11.34
CA SER A 190 -18.13 1.33 -11.30
C SER A 190 -18.97 2.12 -12.29
N HIS A 191 -19.68 3.13 -11.81
CA HIS A 191 -20.50 4.04 -12.65
C HIS A 191 -21.39 3.30 -13.69
N LYS A 192 -22.06 2.22 -13.26
CA LYS A 192 -22.93 1.35 -14.08
C LYS A 192 -22.20 0.44 -15.09
N LYS A 193 -20.87 0.39 -15.07
CA LYS A 193 -20.07 -0.53 -15.88
C LYS A 193 -19.78 -1.78 -15.05
N SER A 194 -20.26 -2.93 -15.53
CA SER A 194 -19.96 -4.23 -14.94
C SER A 194 -18.50 -4.60 -15.16
N ASP A 195 -17.92 -5.31 -14.20
CA ASP A 195 -16.53 -5.78 -14.20
C ASP A 195 -15.48 -4.66 -14.22
N PHE A 196 -15.90 -3.44 -13.93
CA PHE A 196 -15.03 -2.29 -13.67
C PHE A 196 -15.06 -1.95 -12.18
N ALA A 197 -13.94 -1.47 -11.68
CA ALA A 197 -13.79 -0.95 -10.34
C ALA A 197 -13.22 0.47 -10.38
N ALA A 198 -13.53 1.27 -9.36
CA ALA A 198 -12.78 2.49 -9.13
C ALA A 198 -11.43 2.15 -8.52
N PHE A 199 -10.41 2.96 -8.82
CA PHE A 199 -9.10 2.80 -8.22
C PHE A 199 -8.46 4.13 -7.83
N THR A 200 -7.56 4.08 -6.85
CA THR A 200 -6.63 5.17 -6.53
C THR A 200 -5.22 4.64 -6.33
N LEU A 201 -4.23 5.37 -6.82
CA LEU A 201 -2.81 5.16 -6.53
C LEU A 201 -2.28 6.38 -5.77
N ASN A 202 -1.91 6.21 -4.51
CA ASN A 202 -1.33 7.31 -3.74
C ASN A 202 0.20 7.41 -3.92
N THR A 203 0.80 8.45 -3.34
CA THR A 203 2.24 8.72 -3.46
C THR A 203 3.13 7.73 -2.71
N TYR A 204 2.55 6.89 -1.85
CA TYR A 204 3.24 5.79 -1.18
C TYR A 204 3.26 4.51 -2.00
N GLY A 205 2.63 4.51 -3.18
CA GLY A 205 2.51 3.33 -4.03
C GLY A 205 1.43 2.36 -3.55
N GLU A 206 0.51 2.82 -2.72
CA GLU A 206 -0.65 2.02 -2.31
C GLU A 206 -1.73 2.18 -3.37
N PHE A 207 -2.05 1.04 -3.98
CA PHE A 207 -3.07 0.92 -5.00
C PHE A 207 -4.32 0.32 -4.36
N ALA A 208 -5.41 1.08 -4.33
CA ALA A 208 -6.69 0.65 -3.81
C ALA A 208 -7.68 0.44 -4.95
N VAL A 209 -8.41 -0.67 -4.94
CA VAL A 209 -9.44 -1.01 -5.93
C VAL A 209 -10.74 -1.32 -5.21
N PHE A 210 -11.85 -0.71 -5.64
CA PHE A 210 -13.12 -0.76 -4.91
C PHE A 210 -14.34 -0.57 -5.82
N ASN A 211 -15.49 -1.06 -5.35
CA ASN A 211 -16.76 -0.81 -6.01
C ASN A 211 -17.14 0.66 -5.91
N HIS A 212 -17.58 1.27 -7.02
CA HIS A 212 -18.06 2.64 -7.02
C HIS A 212 -19.53 2.68 -7.44
N ARG A 213 -20.40 2.66 -6.43
CA ARG A 213 -21.87 2.60 -6.57
C ARG A 213 -22.51 3.98 -6.79
N GLY A 214 -21.80 4.87 -7.47
CA GLY A 214 -22.30 6.21 -7.79
C GLY A 214 -22.67 7.02 -6.54
N MET A 215 -21.83 6.97 -5.51
CA MET A 215 -22.06 7.62 -4.20
C MET A 215 -23.18 7.03 -3.33
N ALA A 216 -23.84 5.93 -3.71
CA ALA A 216 -24.90 5.33 -2.89
C ALA A 216 -24.43 4.85 -1.50
N ASP A 217 -23.16 4.47 -1.38
CA ASP A 217 -22.48 4.07 -0.14
C ASP A 217 -21.60 5.19 0.44
N GLY A 218 -21.62 6.39 -0.15
CA GLY A 218 -20.78 7.51 0.25
C GLY A 218 -19.29 7.33 -0.04
N ILE A 219 -18.89 6.30 -0.80
CA ILE A 219 -17.49 6.02 -1.15
C ILE A 219 -17.15 6.66 -2.51
N ALA A 220 -16.11 7.49 -2.52
CA ALA A 220 -15.53 8.12 -3.71
C ALA A 220 -14.03 7.82 -3.80
N HIS A 221 -13.36 8.23 -4.89
CA HIS A 221 -11.89 8.19 -4.96
C HIS A 221 -11.22 8.90 -3.78
N SER A 222 -11.74 10.05 -3.35
CA SER A 222 -11.20 10.78 -2.21
C SER A 222 -11.33 10.02 -0.88
N SER A 223 -12.24 9.04 -0.77
CA SER A 223 -12.40 8.18 0.42
C SER A 223 -11.16 7.37 0.75
N MET A 224 -10.40 6.96 -0.27
CA MET A 224 -9.25 6.05 -0.13
C MET A 224 -7.97 6.74 0.33
N ASN A 225 -7.94 8.08 0.30
CA ASN A 225 -6.75 8.84 0.67
C ASN A 225 -7.12 10.15 1.40
N ALA A 226 -8.25 10.18 2.13
CA ALA A 226 -8.71 11.34 2.91
C ALA A 226 -8.71 12.69 2.15
N GLY A 227 -9.00 12.67 0.85
CA GLY A 227 -8.99 13.86 -0.01
C GLY A 227 -7.61 14.44 -0.33
N LEU A 228 -6.51 13.76 0.03
CA LEU A 228 -5.17 14.14 -0.39
C LEU A 228 -5.01 13.94 -1.90
N PRO A 229 -4.17 14.76 -2.57
CA PRO A 229 -3.77 14.51 -3.95
C PRO A 229 -3.21 13.09 -4.15
N VAL A 230 -3.50 12.50 -5.31
CA VAL A 230 -3.09 11.14 -5.67
C VAL A 230 -2.36 11.14 -7.00
N VAL A 231 -1.62 10.07 -7.27
CA VAL A 231 -0.85 9.92 -8.51
C VAL A 231 -1.77 9.56 -9.66
N ALA A 232 -2.74 8.69 -9.38
CA ALA A 232 -3.75 8.30 -10.33
C ALA A 232 -5.05 7.99 -9.61
N ALA A 233 -6.16 8.27 -10.28
CA ALA A 233 -7.50 7.86 -9.89
C ALA A 233 -8.32 7.66 -11.15
N GLY A 234 -9.22 6.69 -11.14
CA GLY A 234 -10.06 6.41 -12.30
C GLY A 234 -10.85 5.13 -12.13
N GLU A 235 -11.14 4.51 -13.26
CA GLU A 235 -11.80 3.22 -13.33
C GLU A 235 -10.87 2.24 -14.04
N ILE A 236 -10.82 1.01 -13.56
CA ILE A 236 -9.96 -0.04 -14.11
C ILE A 236 -10.77 -1.32 -14.25
N GLN A 237 -10.42 -2.10 -15.27
CA GLN A 237 -10.85 -3.46 -15.46
C GLN A 237 -9.61 -4.35 -15.43
N ILE A 238 -9.63 -5.39 -14.61
CA ILE A 238 -8.52 -6.32 -14.39
C ILE A 238 -9.07 -7.71 -14.65
N HIS A 239 -8.48 -8.40 -15.63
CA HIS A 239 -8.82 -9.77 -16.01
C HIS A 239 -7.61 -10.67 -15.83
N GLU A 240 -7.76 -11.75 -15.06
CA GLU A 240 -6.71 -12.76 -14.81
C GLU A 240 -5.43 -12.25 -14.10
N GLY A 241 -5.53 -11.10 -13.43
CA GLY A 241 -4.42 -10.45 -12.72
C GLY A 241 -3.61 -9.58 -13.65
#